data_AF-A0A0F9GBV0-F1
#
_entry.id   AF-A0A0F9GBV0-F1
#
_cell.length_a   1.000
_cell.length_b   1.000
_cell.length_c   1.000
_cell.angle_alpha   90.00
_cell.angle_beta   90.00
_cell.angle_gamma   90.00
#
_symmetry.space_group_name_H-M   'P 1'
#
loop_
_entity.id
_entity.type
_entity.pdbx_description
1 polymer ?
#
loop_
_entity_poly.entity_id
_entity_poly.type
_entity_poly.pdbx_seq_one_letter_code
_entity_poly.pdbx_strand_id
1 'polypeptide(L)'
;MIVSSPYDGTTPRIHPTAFIAKDAVIIGDVEIGAYVNIWFGAKIRGEWGKIIIGENTSIQENCVIHSTVKGLCKIGKNVTLGHLSMVHGPATIGDSTLVGIGATVLQNSNIGTGVILAGGCVIKGEAED
;
A
#
# COMPACT_ATOMS: atom_id res chain seq x y z
N MET A 1 -4.50 3.01 -14.69
CA MET A 1 -4.12 4.43 -14.90
C MET A 1 -2.95 4.76 -14.00
N ILE A 2 -1.86 5.26 -14.57
CA ILE A 2 -0.67 5.71 -13.84
C ILE A 2 -0.56 7.22 -14.07
N VAL A 3 -0.49 8.01 -13.00
CA VAL A 3 -0.57 9.48 -13.06
C VAL A 3 0.54 10.10 -12.24
N SER A 4 1.15 11.16 -12.76
CA SER A 4 2.04 12.01 -11.96
C SER A 4 1.23 12.72 -10.87
N SER A 5 1.87 12.99 -9.74
CA SER A 5 1.29 13.77 -8.65
C SER A 5 0.91 15.16 -9.18
N PRO A 6 -0.34 15.62 -8.95
CA PRO A 6 -0.75 16.98 -9.34
C PRO A 6 -0.12 18.05 -8.44
N TYR A 7 0.52 17.66 -7.33
CA TYR A 7 1.11 18.59 -6.36
C TYR A 7 2.55 18.96 -6.72
N ASP A 8 3.37 17.98 -7.09
CA ASP A 8 4.83 18.14 -7.27
C ASP A 8 5.37 17.50 -8.57
N GLY A 9 4.51 16.87 -9.37
CA GLY A 9 4.90 16.19 -10.62
C GLY A 9 5.59 14.84 -10.43
N THR A 10 5.77 14.36 -9.19
CA THR A 10 6.42 13.08 -8.92
C THR A 10 5.63 11.93 -9.57
N THR A 11 6.34 11.01 -10.22
CA THR A 11 5.73 9.94 -11.02
C THR A 11 6.05 8.56 -10.44
N PRO A 12 5.11 7.59 -10.46
CA PRO A 12 5.35 6.25 -9.95
C PRO A 12 6.54 5.56 -10.63
N ARG A 13 7.36 4.87 -9.82
CA ARG A 13 8.45 4.00 -10.24
C ARG A 13 7.98 2.55 -10.15
N ILE A 14 7.75 1.92 -11.29
CA ILE A 14 7.17 0.57 -11.37
C ILE A 14 8.16 -0.39 -12.01
N HIS A 15 8.46 -1.49 -11.32
CA HIS A 15 9.32 -2.52 -11.89
C HIS A 15 8.65 -3.19 -13.12
N PRO A 16 9.39 -3.49 -14.21
CA PRO A 16 8.82 -4.06 -15.43
C PRO A 16 8.11 -5.42 -15.27
N THR A 17 8.43 -6.17 -14.22
CA THR A 17 7.80 -7.46 -13.92
C THR A 17 6.53 -7.35 -13.09
N ALA A 18 6.15 -6.15 -12.66
CA ALA A 18 4.93 -5.95 -11.88
C ALA A 18 3.69 -6.10 -12.78
N PHE A 19 2.67 -6.77 -12.27
CA PHE A 19 1.35 -6.82 -12.90
C PHE A 19 0.48 -5.68 -12.39
N ILE A 20 -0.07 -4.88 -13.30
CA ILE A 20 -0.99 -3.79 -12.98
C ILE A 20 -2.31 -4.03 -13.71
N ALA A 21 -3.39 -4.25 -12.96
CA ALA A 21 -4.72 -4.40 -13.53
C ALA A 21 -5.15 -3.11 -14.26
N LYS A 22 -5.95 -3.29 -15.32
CA LYS A 22 -6.33 -2.20 -16.26
C LYS A 22 -6.98 -0.97 -15.59
N ASP A 23 -7.71 -1.18 -14.50
CA ASP A 23 -8.50 -0.17 -13.78
C ASP A 23 -7.92 0.20 -12.41
N ALA A 24 -6.74 -0.33 -12.06
CA ALA A 24 -5.96 0.15 -10.93
C ALA A 24 -5.52 1.61 -11.18
N VAL A 25 -5.45 2.43 -10.13
CA VAL A 25 -4.99 3.82 -10.21
C VAL A 25 -3.80 4.02 -9.29
N ILE A 26 -2.69 4.51 -9.83
CA ILE A 26 -1.44 4.73 -9.11
C ILE A 26 -0.97 6.17 -9.37
N ILE A 27 -0.78 6.95 -8.30
CA ILE A 27 -0.54 8.39 -8.37
C ILE A 27 0.65 8.77 -7.50
N GLY A 28 1.56 9.60 -8.01
CA GLY A 28 2.58 10.29 -7.18
C GLY A 28 3.81 9.46 -6.84
N ASP A 29 4.41 9.69 -5.65
CA ASP A 29 5.64 9.03 -5.20
C ASP A 29 5.36 7.61 -4.69
N VAL A 30 5.16 6.71 -5.65
CA VAL A 30 4.94 5.29 -5.42
C VAL A 30 6.08 4.49 -6.02
N GLU A 31 6.72 3.65 -5.21
CA GLU A 31 7.70 2.65 -5.65
C GLU A 31 7.08 1.25 -5.60
N ILE A 32 7.10 0.55 -6.73
CA ILE A 32 6.58 -0.81 -6.88
C ILE A 32 7.73 -1.75 -7.28
N GLY A 33 8.02 -2.72 -6.40
CA GLY A 33 9.05 -3.74 -6.59
C GLY A 33 8.72 -4.80 -7.64
N ALA A 34 9.68 -5.69 -7.88
CA ALA A 34 9.53 -6.79 -8.82
C ALA A 34 8.41 -7.75 -8.41
N TYR A 35 7.71 -8.33 -9.40
CA TYR A 35 6.66 -9.34 -9.21
C TYR A 35 5.47 -8.93 -8.33
N VAL A 36 5.38 -7.64 -7.98
CA VAL A 36 4.19 -7.08 -7.34
C VAL A 36 3.01 -7.24 -8.28
N ASN A 37 1.86 -7.61 -7.74
CA ASN A 37 0.61 -7.67 -8.49
C ASN A 37 -0.43 -6.74 -7.84
N ILE A 38 -0.95 -5.81 -8.63
CA ILE A 38 -1.97 -4.84 -8.23
C ILE A 38 -3.23 -5.17 -9.01
N TRP A 39 -4.26 -5.60 -8.28
CA TRP A 39 -5.49 -6.15 -8.84
C TRP A 39 -6.56 -5.07 -9.07
N PHE A 40 -7.68 -5.52 -9.64
CA PHE A 40 -8.70 -4.66 -10.21
C PHE A 40 -9.26 -3.65 -9.21
N GLY A 41 -9.40 -2.40 -9.65
CA GLY A 41 -9.96 -1.32 -8.86
C GLY A 41 -9.08 -0.75 -7.74
N ALA A 42 -7.91 -1.34 -7.44
CA ALA A 42 -7.01 -0.84 -6.39
C ALA A 42 -6.57 0.61 -6.63
N LYS A 43 -6.44 1.39 -5.55
CA LYS A 43 -6.03 2.81 -5.58
C LYS A 43 -4.82 3.03 -4.69
N ILE A 44 -3.73 3.54 -5.25
CA ILE A 44 -2.46 3.77 -4.57
C ILE A 44 -2.06 5.23 -4.82
N ARG A 45 -2.10 6.05 -3.77
CA ARG A 45 -2.09 7.50 -3.92
C ARG A 45 -1.02 8.14 -3.01
N GLY A 46 0.10 8.53 -3.61
CA GLY A 46 1.34 8.97 -2.96
C GLY A 46 1.74 10.42 -3.25
N GLU A 47 0.79 11.34 -3.42
CA GLU A 47 1.08 12.78 -3.59
C GLU A 47 1.39 13.49 -2.26
N TRP A 48 0.85 13.00 -1.14
CA TRP A 48 1.10 13.61 0.17
C TRP A 48 2.29 12.99 0.88
N GLY A 49 2.55 11.70 0.64
CA GLY A 49 3.63 10.94 1.26
C GLY A 49 4.07 9.80 0.36
N LYS A 50 5.25 9.25 0.67
CA LYS A 50 5.88 8.20 -0.13
C LYS A 50 5.23 6.85 0.17
N ILE A 51 4.95 6.07 -0.87
CA ILE A 51 4.50 4.68 -0.76
C ILE A 51 5.57 3.77 -1.36
N ILE A 52 5.97 2.73 -0.62
CA ILE A 52 6.92 1.72 -1.07
C ILE A 52 6.28 0.34 -0.93
N ILE A 53 6.27 -0.43 -2.02
CA ILE A 53 5.74 -1.79 -2.07
C ILE A 53 6.86 -2.75 -2.44
N GLY A 54 7.20 -3.63 -1.51
CA GLY A 54 8.25 -4.63 -1.68
C GLY A 54 7.93 -5.70 -2.70
N GLU A 55 8.97 -6.42 -3.12
CA GLU A 55 8.91 -7.51 -4.11
C GLU A 55 7.89 -8.59 -3.74
N ASN A 56 7.25 -9.17 -4.76
CA ASN A 56 6.32 -10.29 -4.66
C ASN A 56 5.13 -10.03 -3.71
N THR A 57 4.73 -8.77 -3.56
CA THR A 57 3.58 -8.36 -2.75
C THR A 57 2.32 -8.28 -3.60
N SER A 58 1.21 -8.79 -3.08
CA SER A 58 -0.11 -8.78 -3.71
C SER A 58 -0.99 -7.70 -3.11
N ILE A 59 -1.45 -6.76 -3.94
CA ILE A 59 -2.43 -5.72 -3.59
C ILE A 59 -3.75 -6.08 -4.28
N GLN A 60 -4.65 -6.73 -3.55
CA GLN A 60 -5.87 -7.30 -4.13
C GLN A 60 -6.93 -6.23 -4.49
N GLU A 61 -8.07 -6.71 -4.97
CA GLU A 61 -9.14 -5.92 -5.54
C GLU A 61 -9.61 -4.82 -4.60
N ASN A 62 -9.77 -3.62 -5.14
CA ASN A 62 -10.29 -2.45 -4.46
C ASN A 62 -9.54 -2.08 -3.16
N CYS A 63 -8.30 -2.56 -2.97
CA CYS A 63 -7.46 -2.07 -1.87
C CYS A 63 -7.16 -0.58 -2.04
N VAL A 64 -7.08 0.14 -0.93
CA VAL A 64 -6.71 1.57 -0.90
C VAL A 64 -5.44 1.75 -0.09
N ILE A 65 -4.45 2.39 -0.70
CA ILE A 65 -3.19 2.77 -0.03
C ILE A 65 -3.02 4.27 -0.19
N HIS A 66 -2.89 4.95 0.95
CA HIS A 66 -2.71 6.40 1.01
C HIS A 66 -1.76 6.74 2.15
N SER A 67 -1.25 7.96 2.20
CA SER A 67 -0.42 8.45 3.30
C SER A 67 -0.77 9.89 3.63
N THR A 68 -0.53 10.31 4.88
CA THR A 68 -0.56 11.72 5.26
C THR A 68 0.64 12.48 4.68
N VAL A 69 0.60 13.81 4.81
CA VAL A 69 1.65 14.74 4.37
C VAL A 69 3.00 14.35 4.97
N LYS A 70 4.02 14.20 4.12
CA LYS A 70 5.39 13.75 4.46
C LYS A 70 5.46 12.37 5.12
N GLY A 71 4.37 11.61 5.16
CA GLY A 71 4.33 10.26 5.71
C GLY A 71 5.03 9.24 4.81
N LEU A 72 5.49 8.15 5.41
CA LEU A 72 6.01 6.98 4.70
C LEU A 72 5.08 5.79 4.96
N CYS A 73 4.49 5.24 3.89
CA CYS A 73 3.79 3.97 3.92
C CYS A 73 4.69 2.90 3.29
N LYS A 74 5.27 2.03 4.11
CA LYS A 74 6.15 0.95 3.67
C LYS A 74 5.46 -0.40 3.82
N ILE A 75 5.26 -1.08 2.70
CA ILE A 75 4.77 -2.45 2.63
C ILE A 75 5.94 -3.34 2.23
N GLY A 76 6.21 -4.36 3.04
CA GLY A 76 7.31 -5.31 2.87
C GLY A 76 7.18 -6.20 1.63
N LYS A 77 8.05 -7.21 1.59
CA LYS A 77 8.08 -8.26 0.56
C LYS A 77 7.14 -9.40 0.92
N ASN A 78 6.63 -10.12 -0.09
CA ASN A 78 5.75 -11.27 0.11
C ASN A 78 4.50 -10.95 0.96
N VAL A 79 4.06 -9.69 0.96
CA VAL A 79 2.86 -9.26 1.70
C VAL A 79 1.63 -9.55 0.87
N THR A 80 0.52 -9.88 1.51
CA THR A 80 -0.80 -9.90 0.87
C THR A 80 -1.69 -8.87 1.54
N LEU A 81 -2.12 -7.86 0.79
CA LEU A 81 -3.25 -7.01 1.15
C LEU A 81 -4.52 -7.63 0.56
N GLY A 82 -5.34 -8.24 1.42
CA GLY A 82 -6.57 -8.90 1.05
C GLY A 82 -7.60 -7.93 0.45
N HIS A 83 -8.52 -8.45 -0.35
CA HIS A 83 -9.57 -7.65 -1.02
C HIS A 83 -10.19 -6.61 -0.09
N LEU A 84 -10.44 -5.39 -0.59
CA LEU A 84 -11.06 -4.28 0.14
C LEU A 84 -10.30 -3.79 1.38
N SER A 85 -9.04 -4.21 1.60
CA SER A 85 -8.25 -3.69 2.72
C SER A 85 -7.77 -2.27 2.47
N MET A 86 -7.52 -1.54 3.57
CA MET A 86 -7.04 -0.17 3.56
C MET A 86 -5.76 -0.04 4.37
N VAL A 87 -4.77 0.66 3.81
CA VAL A 87 -3.58 1.08 4.53
C VAL A 87 -3.46 2.59 4.41
N HIS A 88 -3.55 3.29 5.55
CA HIS A 88 -3.37 4.72 5.63
C HIS A 88 -2.09 5.04 6.41
N GLY A 89 -1.05 5.47 5.71
CA GLY A 89 0.26 5.82 6.28
C GLY A 89 0.26 7.15 7.04
N PRO A 90 1.31 7.41 7.86
CA PRO A 90 2.58 6.68 7.91
C PRO A 90 2.38 5.29 8.53
N ALA A 91 2.91 4.23 7.93
CA ALA A 91 2.72 2.88 8.43
C ALA A 91 3.80 1.95 7.89
N THR A 92 4.18 0.94 8.67
CA THR A 92 5.06 -0.14 8.22
C THR A 92 4.35 -1.48 8.34
N ILE A 93 4.37 -2.26 7.25
CA ILE A 93 3.93 -3.65 7.21
C ILE A 93 5.15 -4.51 6.89
N GLY A 94 5.53 -5.38 7.82
CA GLY A 94 6.66 -6.29 7.69
C GLY A 94 6.46 -7.35 6.61
N ASP A 95 7.56 -8.02 6.26
CA ASP A 95 7.56 -9.02 5.20
C ASP A 95 6.67 -10.23 5.53
N SER A 96 6.19 -10.94 4.51
CA SER A 96 5.40 -12.17 4.67
C SER A 96 4.13 -12.02 5.52
N THR A 97 3.60 -10.80 5.62
CA THR A 97 2.40 -10.48 6.41
C THR A 97 1.15 -10.57 5.54
N LEU A 98 0.06 -11.08 6.12
CA LEU A 98 -1.27 -11.11 5.51
C LEU A 98 -2.17 -10.08 6.21
N VAL A 99 -2.58 -9.05 5.46
CA VAL A 99 -3.65 -8.14 5.88
C VAL A 99 -4.97 -8.71 5.36
N GLY A 100 -5.83 -9.15 6.28
CA GLY A 100 -7.08 -9.81 5.94
C GLY A 100 -8.03 -8.95 5.09
N ILE A 101 -8.95 -9.62 4.40
CA ILE A 101 -10.00 -8.99 3.58
C ILE A 101 -10.73 -7.93 4.40
N GLY A 102 -10.85 -6.72 3.86
CA GLY A 102 -11.56 -5.60 4.51
C GLY A 102 -10.90 -5.05 5.77
N ALA A 103 -9.67 -5.47 6.11
CA ALA A 103 -8.97 -4.92 7.27
C ALA A 103 -8.46 -3.49 6.99
N THR A 104 -8.40 -2.67 8.05
CA THR A 104 -7.89 -1.30 8.00
C THR A 104 -6.67 -1.15 8.89
N VAL A 105 -5.56 -0.68 8.32
CA VAL A 105 -4.34 -0.29 9.03
C VAL A 105 -4.24 1.24 9.03
N LEU A 106 -4.32 1.84 10.22
CA LEU A 106 -4.28 3.30 10.38
C LEU A 106 -2.85 3.83 10.55
N GLN A 107 -2.73 5.16 10.54
CA GLN A 107 -1.48 5.89 10.66
C GLN A 107 -0.70 5.46 11.91
N ASN A 108 0.62 5.58 11.89
CA ASN A 108 1.53 5.21 12.96
C ASN A 108 1.48 3.72 13.38
N SER A 109 0.90 2.85 12.55
CA SER A 109 0.92 1.40 12.78
C SER A 109 2.26 0.78 12.36
N ASN A 110 2.80 -0.10 13.20
CA ASN A 110 3.94 -0.94 12.90
C ASN A 110 3.57 -2.43 13.02
N ILE A 111 3.32 -3.07 11.88
CA ILE A 111 2.98 -4.49 11.80
C ILE A 111 4.27 -5.28 11.54
N GLY A 112 4.55 -6.26 12.41
CA GLY A 112 5.72 -7.12 12.27
C GLY A 112 5.70 -8.03 11.04
N THR A 113 6.82 -8.74 10.83
CA THR A 113 6.98 -9.77 9.80
C THR A 113 6.20 -11.04 10.15
N GLY A 114 5.57 -11.67 9.16
CA GLY A 114 4.86 -12.95 9.32
C GLY A 114 3.54 -12.85 10.10
N VAL A 115 3.01 -11.64 10.26
CA VAL A 115 1.77 -11.40 11.01
C VAL A 115 0.56 -11.73 10.13
N ILE A 116 -0.53 -12.18 10.75
CA ILE A 116 -1.84 -12.30 10.10
C ILE A 116 -2.80 -11.35 10.82
N LEU A 117 -3.33 -10.38 10.07
CA LEU A 117 -4.44 -9.55 10.53
C LEU A 117 -5.76 -10.19 10.10
N ALA A 118 -6.67 -10.39 11.04
CA ALA A 118 -7.98 -10.95 10.75
C ALA A 118 -8.75 -10.08 9.75
N GLY A 119 -9.61 -10.71 8.94
CA GLY A 119 -10.50 -9.98 8.03
C GLY A 119 -11.40 -9.01 8.80
N GLY A 120 -11.58 -7.80 8.25
CA GLY A 120 -12.41 -6.75 8.83
C GLY A 120 -11.86 -6.09 10.09
N CYS A 121 -10.65 -6.44 10.55
CA CYS A 121 -10.09 -5.81 11.74
C CYS A 121 -9.68 -4.35 11.48
N VAL A 122 -9.57 -3.58 12.56
CA VAL A 122 -9.02 -2.22 12.52
C VAL A 122 -7.83 -2.16 13.44
N ILE A 123 -6.65 -1.89 12.88
CA ILE A 123 -5.45 -1.60 13.67
C ILE A 123 -5.43 -0.11 13.94
N LYS A 124 -5.51 0.24 15.22
CA LYS A 124 -5.46 1.63 15.67
C LYS A 124 -4.03 2.12 15.54
N GLY A 125 -3.93 3.35 15.05
CA GLY A 125 -2.68 4.09 15.09
C GLY A 125 -2.28 4.47 16.51
N GLU A 126 -0.97 4.59 16.72
CA GLU A 126 -0.46 5.29 17.91
C GLU A 126 -0.82 6.78 17.79
N ALA A 127 -1.35 7.35 18.87
CA ALA A 127 -1.58 8.78 18.96
C ALA A 127 -0.22 9.49 18.99
N GLU A 128 -0.09 10.57 18.23
CA GLU A 128 1.02 11.51 18.43
C GLU A 128 0.70 12.31 19.71
N ASP A 129 1.60 12.28 20.69
CA ASP A 129 1.52 13.07 21.93
C ASP A 129 1.65 14.58 21.66
#